data_AF-A0A264Y5M7-F1
#
_entry.id   AF-A0A264Y5M7-F1
#
_cell.length_a   1.000
_cell.length_b   1.000
_cell.length_c   1.000
_cell.angle_alpha   90.00
_cell.angle_beta   90.00
_cell.angle_gamma   90.00
#
_symmetry.space_group_name_H-M   'P 1'
#
loop_
_entity.id
_entity.type
_entity.pdbx_description
1 polymer ?
#
loop_
_entity_poly.entity_id
_entity_poly.type
_entity_poly.pdbx_seq_one_letter_code
_entity_poly.pdbx_strand_id
1 'polypeptide(L)'
;MGFYMDTTNSRFIAFLNSWRATLIDNDSYQKSDKENYEKCLQLYNEIITGKNIINVDDSDFVNLFCEGGPVTAIEATTDINSSNRMEEVITSIKKEIAGYDGSINNIMLFIFIGKSTPLLMEEMPFFNNLISTFESDTQVVWGIKQVEESDLLRVAMLFNYSHK
;
A
#
# COMPACT_ATOMS: atom_id res chain seq x y z
N MET A 1 21.59 16.99 -5.32
CA MET A 1 22.02 16.59 -3.96
C MET A 1 20.81 15.92 -3.33
N GLY A 2 20.71 14.60 -3.41
CA GLY A 2 19.56 13.86 -2.88
C GLY A 2 19.71 13.73 -1.37
N PHE A 3 18.75 14.25 -0.61
CA PHE A 3 18.65 13.94 0.81
C PHE A 3 18.28 12.46 0.91
N TYR A 4 19.25 11.64 1.30
CA TYR A 4 18.98 10.29 1.78
C TYR A 4 18.23 10.49 3.11
N MET A 5 16.90 10.34 3.11
CA MET A 5 16.16 10.24 4.37
C MET A 5 16.64 8.95 5.04
N ASP A 6 17.21 9.11 6.23
CA ASP A 6 17.56 7.99 7.11
C ASP A 6 16.25 7.38 7.64
N THR A 7 15.74 6.38 6.93
CA THR A 7 14.47 5.70 7.26
C THR A 7 14.57 4.89 8.54
N THR A 8 15.78 4.69 9.07
CA THR A 8 16.06 3.90 10.28
C THR A 8 15.42 4.48 11.56
N ASN A 9 15.00 5.75 11.55
CA ASN A 9 14.33 6.43 12.68
C ASN A 9 12.81 6.60 12.51
N SER A 10 12.19 6.01 11.48
CA SER A 10 10.73 6.11 11.31
C SER A 10 9.97 5.43 12.44
N ARG A 11 8.97 6.14 12.97
CA ARG A 11 8.02 5.57 13.95
C ARG A 11 7.20 4.43 13.35
N PHE A 12 6.90 4.48 12.05
CA PHE A 12 6.19 3.41 11.37
C PHE A 12 7.04 2.14 11.27
N ILE A 13 8.34 2.25 10.95
CA ILE A 13 9.26 1.10 10.99
C ILE A 13 9.37 0.55 12.42
N ALA A 14 9.49 1.41 13.43
CA ALA A 14 9.51 0.97 14.84
C ALA A 14 8.23 0.23 15.22
N PHE A 15 7.08 0.72 14.75
CA PHE A 15 5.78 0.06 14.92
C PHE A 15 5.75 -1.33 14.27
N LEU A 16 6.15 -1.47 12.99
CA LEU A 16 6.19 -2.76 12.30
C LEU A 16 7.12 -3.76 13.02
N ASN A 17 8.29 -3.30 13.47
CA ASN A 17 9.23 -4.12 14.25
C ASN A 17 8.63 -4.58 15.57
N SER A 18 7.95 -3.69 16.29
CA SER A 18 7.29 -4.02 17.55
C SER A 18 6.19 -5.06 17.34
N TRP A 19 5.37 -4.91 16.30
CA TRP A 19 4.32 -5.87 15.99
C TRP A 19 4.90 -7.25 15.66
N ARG A 20 5.94 -7.30 14.82
CA ARG A 20 6.65 -8.55 14.50
C ARG A 20 7.22 -9.22 15.75
N ALA A 21 7.82 -8.45 16.66
CA ALA A 21 8.36 -8.98 17.92
C ALA A 21 7.24 -9.62 18.77
N THR A 22 6.09 -8.96 18.90
CA THR A 22 4.93 -9.50 19.63
C THR A 22 4.44 -10.84 19.06
N LEU A 23 4.40 -10.99 17.72
CA LEU A 23 4.00 -12.26 17.10
C LEU A 23 4.99 -13.39 17.37
N ILE A 24 6.30 -13.07 17.37
CA ILE A 24 7.36 -14.04 17.67
C ILE A 24 7.27 -14.47 19.14
N ASP A 25 7.11 -13.52 20.06
CA ASP A 25 7.03 -13.79 21.50
C ASP A 25 5.81 -14.63 21.87
N ASN A 26 4.72 -14.52 21.09
CA ASN A 26 3.49 -15.29 21.29
C ASN A 26 3.49 -16.66 20.59
N ASP A 27 4.61 -17.08 19.97
CA ASP A 27 4.71 -18.31 19.14
C ASP A 27 3.62 -18.40 18.05
N SER A 28 3.10 -17.25 17.63
CA SER A 28 2.05 -17.12 16.63
C SER A 28 2.57 -16.67 15.27
N TYR A 29 3.89 -16.47 15.14
CA TYR A 29 4.53 -15.96 13.94
C TYR A 29 4.62 -17.03 12.85
N GLN A 30 3.85 -16.82 11.78
CA GLN A 30 3.78 -17.73 10.64
C GLN A 30 4.59 -17.21 9.45
N LYS A 31 4.78 -18.08 8.45
CA LYS A 31 5.46 -17.71 7.20
C LYS A 31 4.77 -16.54 6.49
N SER A 32 3.45 -16.50 6.49
CA SER A 32 2.64 -15.42 5.93
C SER A 32 2.87 -14.07 6.63
N ASP A 33 3.07 -14.07 7.95
CA ASP A 33 3.35 -12.85 8.71
C ASP A 33 4.72 -12.26 8.35
N LYS A 34 5.71 -13.14 8.11
CA LYS A 34 7.02 -12.73 7.61
C LYS A 34 6.92 -12.09 6.24
N GLU A 35 6.22 -12.74 5.30
CA GLU A 35 6.05 -12.24 3.94
C GLU A 35 5.31 -10.89 3.94
N ASN A 36 4.26 -10.76 4.75
CA ASN A 36 3.53 -9.51 4.92
C ASN A 36 4.40 -8.40 5.52
N TYR A 37 5.18 -8.69 6.57
CA TYR A 37 6.11 -7.73 7.17
C TYR A 37 7.15 -7.23 6.15
N GLU A 38 7.79 -8.14 5.41
CA GLU A 38 8.79 -7.80 4.38
C GLU A 38 8.16 -6.94 3.28
N LYS A 39 6.93 -7.28 2.85
CA LYS A 39 6.18 -6.51 1.85
C LYS A 39 5.79 -5.12 2.36
N CYS A 40 5.31 -4.99 3.60
CA CYS A 40 5.03 -3.69 4.22
C CYS A 40 6.27 -2.80 4.24
N LEU A 41 7.42 -3.36 4.67
CA LEU A 41 8.68 -2.62 4.75
C LEU A 41 9.19 -2.22 3.35
N GLN A 42 9.08 -3.11 2.37
CA GLN A 42 9.44 -2.81 0.99
C GLN A 42 8.59 -1.68 0.41
N LEU A 43 7.26 -1.77 0.53
CA LEU A 43 6.35 -0.74 0.02
C LEU A 43 6.57 0.60 0.71
N TYR A 44 6.72 0.60 2.04
CA TYR A 44 7.02 1.83 2.80
C TYR A 44 8.29 2.51 2.28
N ASN A 45 9.40 1.77 2.20
CA ASN A 45 10.66 2.32 1.67
C ASN A 45 10.50 2.79 0.23
N GLU A 46 9.78 2.05 -0.59
CA GLU A 46 9.54 2.45 -1.96
C GLU A 46 8.69 3.72 -2.04
N ILE A 47 7.71 3.91 -1.19
CA ILE A 47 6.81 5.08 -1.22
C ILE A 47 7.52 6.36 -0.76
N ILE A 48 8.24 6.30 0.36
CA ILE A 48 8.88 7.48 0.96
C ILE A 48 10.13 7.92 0.22
N THR A 49 10.74 7.02 -0.56
CA THR A 49 11.92 7.34 -1.37
C THR A 49 11.53 7.75 -2.77
N GLY A 50 12.37 8.56 -3.42
CA GLY A 50 12.16 8.95 -4.81
C GLY A 50 11.14 10.07 -5.00
N LYS A 51 10.67 10.25 -6.23
CA LYS A 51 9.81 11.37 -6.62
C LYS A 51 8.37 10.91 -6.82
N ASN A 52 7.49 11.36 -5.93
CA ASN A 52 6.06 11.15 -6.05
C ASN A 52 5.42 12.28 -6.86
N ILE A 53 4.39 11.95 -7.66
CA ILE A 53 3.54 12.93 -8.35
C ILE A 53 2.51 13.47 -7.35
N ILE A 54 1.85 12.56 -6.64
CA ILE A 54 1.01 12.87 -5.48
C ILE A 54 1.73 12.28 -4.29
N ASN A 55 2.28 13.16 -3.46
CA ASN A 55 3.18 12.80 -2.39
C ASN A 55 2.42 12.35 -1.15
N VAL A 56 3.04 11.39 -0.47
CA VAL A 56 2.69 10.89 0.86
C VAL A 56 4.01 10.76 1.59
N ASP A 57 4.04 11.15 2.86
CA ASP A 57 5.24 11.16 3.68
C ASP A 57 5.14 10.22 4.90
N ASP A 58 6.22 10.13 5.67
CA ASP A 58 6.28 9.28 6.86
C ASP A 58 5.19 9.61 7.88
N SER A 59 4.80 10.89 8.00
CA SER A 59 3.76 11.32 8.94
C SER A 59 2.41 10.73 8.56
N ASP A 60 2.11 10.59 7.27
CA ASP A 60 0.88 9.95 6.80
C ASP A 60 0.82 8.48 7.25
N PHE A 61 1.93 7.73 7.13
CA PHE A 61 2.00 6.34 7.62
C PHE A 61 1.81 6.27 9.13
N VAL A 62 2.47 7.16 9.88
CA VAL A 62 2.42 7.17 11.34
C VAL A 62 0.99 7.47 11.81
N ASN A 63 0.38 8.52 11.28
CA ASN A 63 -0.96 8.95 11.66
C ASN A 63 -2.03 7.90 11.29
N LEU A 64 -1.84 7.22 10.15
CA LEU A 64 -2.82 6.28 9.65
C LEU A 64 -2.73 4.89 10.31
N PHE A 65 -1.53 4.39 10.63
CA PHE A 65 -1.36 2.98 11.01
C PHE A 65 -0.93 2.75 12.45
N CYS A 66 -0.21 3.67 13.12
CA CYS A 66 0.39 3.37 14.42
C CYS A 66 -0.61 3.17 15.56
N GLU A 67 -1.87 3.59 15.38
CA GLU A 67 -2.96 3.36 16.34
C GLU A 67 -3.94 2.26 15.88
N GLY A 68 -3.84 1.78 14.64
CA GLY A 68 -4.85 0.95 13.98
C GLY A 68 -4.63 -0.57 14.06
N GLY A 69 -3.57 -1.04 14.73
CA GLY A 69 -3.26 -2.47 14.87
C GLY A 69 -2.48 -3.05 13.68
N PRO A 70 -2.51 -4.38 13.46
CA PRO A 70 -1.72 -5.05 12.43
C PRO A 70 -1.93 -4.47 11.02
N VAL A 71 -0.84 -4.27 10.29
CA VAL A 71 -0.87 -3.71 8.91
C VAL A 71 -0.67 -4.85 7.93
N THR A 72 -1.54 -4.89 6.92
CA THR A 72 -1.46 -5.83 5.80
C THR A 72 -1.07 -5.09 4.53
N ALA A 73 -0.21 -5.70 3.72
CA ALA A 73 0.20 -5.18 2.42
C ALA A 73 -0.19 -6.12 1.29
N ILE A 74 -0.92 -5.58 0.32
CA ILE A 74 -1.31 -6.27 -0.91
C ILE A 74 -0.86 -5.46 -2.13
N GLU A 75 -0.63 -6.14 -3.25
CA GLU A 75 -0.22 -5.47 -4.48
C GLU A 75 -0.67 -6.28 -5.69
N ALA A 76 -1.00 -5.56 -6.76
CA ALA A 76 -1.31 -6.16 -8.04
C ALA A 76 -0.61 -5.41 -9.16
N THR A 77 -0.21 -6.14 -10.18
CA THR A 77 0.51 -5.64 -11.36
C THR A 77 -0.17 -6.09 -12.63
N THR A 78 -0.07 -5.30 -13.68
CA THR A 78 -0.37 -5.73 -15.05
C THR A 78 0.60 -5.09 -16.04
N ASP A 79 0.62 -5.62 -17.26
CA ASP A 79 1.39 -5.07 -18.37
C ASP A 79 0.94 -3.64 -18.69
N ILE A 80 1.91 -2.75 -18.86
CA ILE A 80 1.65 -1.33 -19.11
C ILE A 80 0.89 -1.06 -20.42
N ASN A 81 0.95 -1.99 -21.37
CA ASN A 81 0.29 -1.93 -22.67
C ASN A 81 -1.09 -2.61 -22.69
N SER A 82 -1.56 -3.18 -21.56
CA SER A 82 -2.92 -3.71 -21.49
C SER A 82 -3.93 -2.58 -21.69
N SER A 83 -4.90 -2.78 -22.59
CA SER A 83 -5.91 -1.79 -22.91
C SER A 83 -6.82 -1.43 -21.73
N ASN A 84 -6.97 -2.36 -20.77
CA ASN A 84 -7.79 -2.19 -19.57
C ASN A 84 -6.95 -2.32 -18.30
N ARG A 85 -5.67 -1.94 -18.37
CA ARG A 85 -4.68 -2.16 -17.31
C ARG A 85 -5.15 -1.77 -15.90
N MET A 86 -5.77 -0.59 -15.73
CA MET A 86 -6.25 -0.17 -14.40
C MET A 86 -7.40 -1.04 -13.90
N GLU A 87 -8.35 -1.40 -14.76
CA GLU A 87 -9.46 -2.29 -14.38
C GLU A 87 -8.96 -3.67 -13.93
N GLU A 88 -7.99 -4.23 -14.63
CA GLU A 88 -7.38 -5.52 -14.30
C GLU A 88 -6.71 -5.51 -12.92
N VAL A 89 -5.90 -4.49 -12.66
CA VAL A 89 -5.18 -4.34 -11.39
C VAL A 89 -6.16 -4.11 -10.25
N ILE A 90 -7.13 -3.22 -10.41
CA ILE A 90 -8.15 -2.95 -9.39
C ILE A 90 -9.01 -4.20 -9.11
N THR A 91 -9.37 -4.96 -10.14
CA THR A 91 -10.10 -6.23 -9.98
C THR A 91 -9.29 -7.24 -9.18
N SER A 92 -7.97 -7.30 -9.40
CA SER A 92 -7.07 -8.19 -8.66
C SER A 92 -6.98 -7.78 -7.18
N ILE A 93 -6.83 -6.48 -6.90
CA ILE A 93 -6.86 -5.94 -5.53
C ILE A 93 -8.18 -6.28 -4.82
N LYS A 94 -9.34 -6.07 -5.48
CA LYS A 94 -10.64 -6.40 -4.88
C LYS A 94 -10.80 -7.88 -4.54
N LYS A 95 -10.29 -8.77 -5.39
CA LYS A 95 -10.30 -10.22 -5.12
C LYS A 95 -9.47 -10.57 -3.90
N GLU A 96 -8.31 -9.94 -3.74
CA GLU A 96 -7.43 -10.16 -2.59
C GLU A 96 -8.07 -9.62 -1.30
N ILE A 97 -8.67 -8.42 -1.34
CA ILE A 97 -9.43 -7.84 -0.23
C ILE A 97 -10.58 -8.75 0.22
N ALA A 98 -11.30 -9.36 -0.72
CA ALA A 98 -12.41 -10.27 -0.41
C ALA A 98 -11.98 -11.54 0.36
N GLY A 99 -10.67 -11.84 0.43
CA GLY A 99 -10.13 -12.92 1.24
C GLY A 99 -9.96 -12.58 2.73
N TYR A 100 -10.21 -11.34 3.15
CA TYR A 100 -10.06 -10.90 4.54
C TYR A 100 -11.43 -10.75 5.22
N ASP A 101 -11.60 -11.45 6.34
CA ASP A 101 -12.79 -11.36 7.18
C ASP A 101 -12.63 -10.23 8.22
N GLY A 102 -13.28 -9.10 7.97
CA GLY A 102 -13.29 -7.95 8.89
C GLY A 102 -13.74 -6.65 8.24
N SER A 103 -13.73 -5.57 9.03
CA SER A 103 -13.90 -4.21 8.52
C SER A 103 -12.53 -3.54 8.39
N ILE A 104 -12.29 -2.92 7.24
CA ILE A 104 -11.05 -2.20 6.97
C ILE A 104 -11.20 -0.76 7.47
N ASN A 105 -10.34 -0.35 8.39
CA ASN A 105 -10.48 0.94 9.09
C ASN A 105 -9.59 2.03 8.46
N ASN A 106 -8.38 1.65 8.08
CA ASN A 106 -7.37 2.58 7.57
C ASN A 106 -6.74 2.01 6.32
N ILE A 107 -6.63 2.82 5.26
CA ILE A 107 -6.16 2.40 3.94
C ILE A 107 -5.19 3.42 3.38
N MET A 108 -4.06 2.92 2.90
CA MET A 108 -3.11 3.66 2.10
C MET A 108 -2.97 3.02 0.72
N LEU A 109 -3.37 3.75 -0.33
CA LEU A 109 -3.34 3.29 -1.72
C LEU A 109 -2.27 3.99 -2.53
N PHE A 110 -1.52 3.24 -3.33
CA PHE A 110 -0.51 3.81 -4.23
C PHE A 110 -0.61 3.26 -5.62
N ILE A 111 -0.58 4.18 -6.59
CA ILE A 111 -0.45 3.85 -8.00
C ILE A 111 1.01 4.12 -8.41
N PHE A 112 1.67 3.10 -8.93
CA PHE A 112 3.00 3.21 -9.52
C PHE A 112 2.88 3.16 -11.04
N ILE A 113 3.30 4.24 -11.69
CA ILE A 113 3.26 4.37 -13.15
C ILE A 113 4.65 4.53 -13.74
N GLY A 114 4.88 3.94 -14.90
CA GLY A 114 6.10 4.14 -15.68
C GLY A 114 6.22 5.59 -16.19
N LYS A 115 7.45 6.10 -16.28
CA LYS A 115 7.73 7.48 -16.71
C LYS A 115 7.20 7.80 -18.12
N SER A 116 7.30 6.85 -19.02
CA SER A 116 6.87 6.93 -20.42
C SER A 116 5.36 6.68 -20.61
N THR A 117 4.67 6.23 -19.58
CA THR A 117 3.30 5.70 -19.66
C THR A 117 2.46 6.32 -18.55
N PRO A 118 2.00 7.58 -18.73
CA PRO A 118 1.26 8.28 -17.72
C PRO A 118 -0.08 7.61 -17.41
N LEU A 119 -0.62 7.92 -16.23
CA LEU A 119 -1.99 7.58 -15.87
C LEU A 119 -2.96 8.42 -16.71
N LEU A 120 -3.95 7.77 -17.32
CA LEU A 120 -4.95 8.41 -18.15
C LEU A 120 -6.17 8.80 -17.30
N MET A 121 -6.85 9.88 -17.69
CA MET A 121 -8.03 10.34 -16.96
C MET A 121 -9.18 9.32 -16.98
N GLU A 122 -9.28 8.52 -18.04
CA GLU A 122 -10.26 7.43 -18.16
C GLU A 122 -9.99 6.26 -17.19
N GLU A 123 -8.81 6.20 -16.58
CA GLU A 123 -8.45 5.17 -15.60
C GLU A 123 -8.89 5.55 -14.18
N MET A 124 -9.05 6.85 -13.90
CA MET A 124 -9.43 7.37 -12.58
C MET A 124 -10.78 6.83 -12.05
N PRO A 125 -11.83 6.65 -12.88
CA PRO A 125 -13.09 6.06 -12.42
C PRO A 125 -12.92 4.67 -11.78
N PHE A 126 -12.00 3.83 -12.27
CA PHE A 126 -11.76 2.50 -11.69
C PHE A 126 -11.14 2.60 -10.29
N PHE A 127 -10.20 3.54 -10.11
CA PHE A 127 -9.61 3.80 -8.81
C PHE A 127 -10.63 4.38 -7.82
N ASN A 128 -11.45 5.34 -8.25
CA ASN A 128 -12.54 5.88 -7.43
C ASN A 128 -13.57 4.81 -7.06
N ASN A 129 -13.84 3.89 -7.99
CA ASN A 129 -14.73 2.76 -7.73
C ASN A 129 -14.16 1.85 -6.64
N LEU A 130 -12.85 1.60 -6.59
CA LEU A 130 -12.22 0.88 -5.48
C LEU A 130 -12.45 1.60 -4.14
N ILE A 131 -12.15 2.90 -4.06
CA ILE A 131 -12.34 3.68 -2.83
C ILE A 131 -13.80 3.62 -2.35
N SER A 132 -14.76 3.68 -3.28
CA SER A 132 -16.19 3.60 -2.95
C SER A 132 -16.66 2.26 -2.42
N THR A 133 -15.84 1.21 -2.45
CA THR A 133 -16.19 -0.10 -1.86
C THR A 133 -15.98 -0.18 -0.36
N PHE A 134 -15.24 0.76 0.24
CA PHE A 134 -14.95 0.76 1.67
C PHE A 134 -16.06 1.46 2.48
N GLU A 135 -16.08 1.18 3.79
CA GLU A 135 -17.07 1.75 4.70
C GLU A 135 -16.87 3.28 4.83
N SER A 136 -17.91 4.02 5.19
CA SER A 136 -17.89 5.49 5.18
C SER A 136 -16.94 6.10 6.22
N ASP A 137 -16.61 5.36 7.25
CA ASP A 137 -15.67 5.71 8.32
C ASP A 137 -14.24 5.24 8.04
N THR A 138 -14.00 4.48 6.96
CA THR A 138 -12.66 4.09 6.54
C THR A 138 -11.84 5.31 6.14
N GLN A 139 -10.70 5.52 6.78
CA GLN A 139 -9.76 6.57 6.40
C GLN A 139 -8.94 6.11 5.20
N VAL A 140 -8.94 6.91 4.13
CA VAL A 140 -8.21 6.59 2.88
C VAL A 140 -7.22 7.71 2.56
N VAL A 141 -5.93 7.36 2.56
CA VAL A 141 -4.84 8.18 2.03
C VAL A 141 -4.36 7.54 0.74
N TRP A 142 -4.04 8.34 -0.28
CA TRP A 142 -3.53 7.79 -1.52
C TRP A 142 -2.49 8.67 -2.20
N GLY A 143 -1.63 8.03 -2.99
CA GLY A 143 -0.56 8.70 -3.71
C GLY A 143 -0.32 8.10 -5.09
N ILE A 144 0.47 8.82 -5.88
CA ILE A 144 0.94 8.37 -7.19
C ILE A 144 2.44 8.54 -7.22
N LYS A 145 3.15 7.46 -7.53
CA LYS A 145 4.58 7.45 -7.73
C LYS A 145 4.92 7.17 -9.19
N GLN A 146 5.87 7.93 -9.72
CA GLN A 146 6.46 7.66 -11.03
C GLN A 146 7.72 6.82 -10.86
N VAL A 147 7.81 5.73 -11.61
CA VAL A 147 8.96 4.81 -11.63
C VAL A 147 9.69 5.00 -12.96
N GLU A 148 11.00 5.20 -12.91
CA GLU A 148 11.78 5.58 -14.11
C GLU A 148 11.80 4.48 -15.18
N GLU A 149 11.98 3.22 -14.76
CA GLU A 149 12.05 2.05 -15.63
C GLU A 149 11.03 1.01 -15.12
N SER A 150 9.82 1.03 -15.68
CA SER A 150 8.78 0.04 -15.38
C SER A 150 7.93 -0.22 -16.62
N ASP A 151 7.84 -1.49 -17.00
CA ASP A 151 6.92 -1.98 -18.03
C ASP A 151 5.58 -2.45 -17.44
N LEU A 152 5.34 -2.14 -16.15
CA LEU A 152 4.15 -2.54 -15.41
C LEU A 152 3.40 -1.33 -14.85
N LEU A 153 2.08 -1.42 -14.85
CA LEU A 153 1.22 -0.67 -13.94
C LEU A 153 1.10 -1.49 -12.65
N ARG A 154 1.38 -0.87 -11.51
CA ARG A 154 1.22 -1.51 -10.20
C ARG A 154 0.35 -0.66 -9.30
N VAL A 155 -0.57 -1.30 -8.59
CA VAL A 155 -1.29 -0.69 -7.46
C VAL A 155 -0.94 -1.47 -6.21
N ALA A 156 -0.54 -0.77 -5.16
CA ALA A 156 -0.33 -1.35 -3.85
C ALA A 156 -1.31 -0.75 -2.84
N MET A 157 -1.66 -1.55 -1.83
CA MET A 157 -2.52 -1.14 -0.75
C MET A 157 -1.93 -1.63 0.57
N LEU A 158 -1.76 -0.73 1.52
CA LEU A 158 -1.54 -1.05 2.92
C LEU A 158 -2.82 -0.76 3.70
N PHE A 159 -3.20 -1.63 4.62
CA PHE A 159 -4.40 -1.42 5.40
C PHE A 159 -4.36 -2.05 6.79
N ASN A 160 -5.10 -1.47 7.73
CA ASN A 160 -5.49 -2.13 8.97
C ASN A 160 -6.90 -2.67 8.83
N TYR A 161 -7.15 -3.84 9.39
CA TYR A 161 -8.50 -4.36 9.52
C TYR A 161 -8.71 -4.93 10.92
N SER A 162 -9.93 -4.79 11.42
CA SER A 162 -10.37 -5.40 12.67
C SER A 162 -11.23 -6.61 12.36
N HIS A 163 -10.87 -7.75 12.92
CA HIS A 163 -11.75 -8.91 12.97
C HIS A 163 -13.02 -8.55 13.75
N LYS A 164 -14.18 -8.94 13.22
CA LYS A 164 -15.47 -8.80 13.91
C LYS A 164 -15.64 -9.85 15.01
#